data_AF-A0A836QSY4-F1
#
_entry.id   AF-A0A836QSY4-F1
#
_cell.length_a   1.000
_cell.length_b   1.000
_cell.length_c   1.000
_cell.angle_alpha   90.00
_cell.angle_beta   90.00
_cell.angle_gamma   90.00
#
_symmetry.space_group_name_H-M   'P 1'
#
loop_
_entity.id
_entity.type
_entity.pdbx_description
1 polymer ?
#
loop_
_entity_poly.entity_id
_entity_poly.type
_entity_poly.pdbx_seq_one_letter_code
_entity_poly.pdbx_strand_id
1 'polypeptide(L)' 'MRILSNQLEERIDHDADRQLLTARRSRLSFSVGRPVSVRLDEADTITGGLTFSLAAFDPPNIANARDRFSKRHRR' A
#
# COMPACT_ATOMS: atom_id res chain seq x y z
N MET A 1 -18.69 -3.47 -1.23
CA MET A 1 -17.56 -2.75 -1.86
C MET A 1 -17.92 -1.28 -1.99
N ARG A 2 -17.31 -0.40 -1.19
CA ARG A 2 -17.52 1.06 -1.25
C ARG A 2 -16.47 1.66 -2.19
N ILE A 3 -16.94 2.36 -3.20
CA ILE A 3 -16.17 2.90 -4.32
C ILE A 3 -15.41 4.16 -3.84
N LEU A 4 -14.07 4.10 -3.76
CA LEU A 4 -13.18 5.23 -3.43
C LEU A 4 -12.96 6.21 -4.62
N SER A 5 -13.82 6.19 -5.64
CA SER A 5 -13.57 6.88 -6.91
C SER A 5 -13.94 8.36 -6.95
N ASN A 6 -14.66 8.89 -5.95
CA ASN A 6 -15.27 10.22 -6.08
C ASN A 6 -14.40 11.40 -5.62
N GLN A 7 -13.18 11.18 -5.12
CA GLN A 7 -12.37 12.30 -4.58
C GLN A 7 -11.27 12.85 -5.52
N LEU A 8 -10.97 12.23 -6.67
CA LEU A 8 -9.79 12.62 -7.47
C LEU A 8 -9.96 12.66 -9.00
N GLU A 9 -11.16 12.41 -9.55
CA GLU A 9 -11.37 12.16 -11.00
C GLU A 9 -10.43 11.08 -11.60
N GLU A 10 -9.78 10.30 -10.73
CA GLU A 10 -8.79 9.30 -11.10
C GLU A 10 -9.52 7.98 -11.33
N ARG A 11 -9.49 7.50 -12.58
CA ARG A 11 -10.01 6.18 -12.90
C ARG A 11 -9.02 5.11 -12.44
N ILE A 12 -9.46 4.28 -11.51
CA ILE A 12 -8.72 3.12 -11.03
C ILE A 12 -9.13 1.88 -11.81
N ASP A 13 -8.17 1.27 -12.50
CA ASP A 13 -8.35 -0.06 -13.07
C ASP A 13 -7.88 -1.12 -12.08
N HIS A 14 -8.65 -2.21 -11.97
CA HIS A 14 -8.35 -3.35 -11.12
C HIS A 14 -8.20 -4.61 -11.98
N ASP A 15 -7.01 -5.20 -11.94
CA ASP A 15 -6.71 -6.51 -12.51
C ASP A 15 -6.66 -7.52 -11.34
N ALA A 16 -7.71 -8.33 -11.22
CA ALA A 16 -7.88 -9.26 -10.12
C ALA A 16 -6.90 -10.44 -10.19
N ASP A 17 -6.61 -10.93 -11.40
CA ASP A 17 -5.73 -12.08 -11.61
C ASP A 17 -4.29 -11.75 -11.23
N ARG A 18 -3.85 -10.53 -11.54
CA ARG A 18 -2.51 -10.03 -11.23
C ARG A 18 -2.44 -9.29 -9.90
N GLN A 19 -3.56 -9.13 -9.20
CA GLN A 19 -3.68 -8.36 -7.96
C GLN A 19 -3.04 -6.96 -8.08
N LEU A 20 -3.43 -6.25 -9.14
CA LEU A 20 -2.84 -4.98 -9.55
C LEU A 20 -3.90 -3.88 -9.64
N LEU A 21 -3.62 -2.75 -8.99
CA LEU A 21 -4.38 -1.51 -9.12
C LEU A 21 -3.58 -0.50 -9.93
N THR A 22 -4.20 0.12 -10.91
CA THR A 22 -3.56 1.14 -11.76
C THR A 22 -4.39 2.41 -11.79
N ALA A 23 -3.76 3.52 -11.45
CA ALA A 23 -4.31 4.86 -11.54
C ALA A 23 -3.82 5.51 -12.84
N ARG A 24 -4.70 5.64 -13.84
CA ARG A 24 -4.30 5.98 -15.23
C ARG A 24 -3.69 7.38 -15.38
N ARG A 25 -4.28 8.38 -14.71
CA ARG A 25 -3.91 9.79 -14.85
C ARG A 25 -2.60 10.07 -14.12
N SER A 26 -2.44 9.54 -12.91
CA SER A 26 -1.20 9.66 -12.13
C SER A 26 -0.10 8.67 -12.54
N ARG A 27 -0.39 7.71 -13.42
CA ARG A 27 0.51 6.62 -13.84
C ARG A 27 1.05 5.81 -12.65
N LEU A 28 0.30 5.75 -11.56
CA LEU A 28 0.66 4.97 -10.38
C LEU A 28 0.14 3.54 -10.51
N SER A 29 0.92 2.59 -10.01
CA SER A 29 0.58 1.17 -9.99
C SER A 29 0.94 0.54 -8.65
N PHE A 30 0.00 -0.23 -8.10
CA PHE A 30 0.12 -0.88 -6.80
C PHE A 30 -0.16 -2.37 -6.96
N SER A 31 0.82 -3.19 -6.60
CA SER A 31 0.72 -4.64 -6.63
C SER A 31 0.99 -5.22 -5.26
N VAL A 32 0.51 -6.45 -5.03
CA VAL A 32 0.85 -7.20 -3.82
C VAL A 32 2.37 -7.40 -3.72
N GLY A 33 2.90 -7.32 -2.50
CA GLY A 33 4.33 -7.46 -2.19
C GLY A 33 5.18 -6.21 -2.42
N ARG A 34 4.64 -5.14 -3.00
CA ARG A 34 5.35 -3.87 -3.16
C ARG A 34 5.29 -3.05 -1.86
N PRO A 35 6.44 -2.61 -1.31
CA PRO A 35 6.42 -1.71 -0.16
C PRO A 35 5.81 -0.37 -0.51
N VAL A 36 5.01 0.16 0.40
CA VAL A 36 4.40 1.49 0.33
C VAL A 36 4.53 2.18 1.68
N SER A 37 4.64 3.51 1.63
CA SER A 37 4.53 4.37 2.80
C SER A 37 3.09 4.81 2.96
N VAL A 38 2.55 4.70 4.17
CA VAL A 38 1.16 5.04 4.49
C VAL A 38 1.08 5.90 5.75
N ARG A 39 0.01 6.69 5.85
CA ARG A 39 -0.41 7.34 7.09
C ARG A 39 -1.63 6.60 7.64
N LEU A 40 -1.65 6.34 8.94
CA LEU A 40 -2.85 5.89 9.63
C LEU A 40 -3.81 7.07 9.77
N ASP A 41 -5.01 6.94 9.22
CA ASP A 41 -6.03 7.98 9.31
C ASP A 41 -7.07 7.68 10.38
N GLU A 42 -7.48 6.41 10.52
CA GLU A 42 -8.47 6.00 11.51
C GLU A 42 -8.17 4.59 12.04
N ALA A 43 -8.41 4.41 13.34
CA ALA A 43 -8.41 3.11 14.00
C ALA A 43 -9.76 2.91 14.70
N ASP A 44 -10.61 2.07 14.11
CA ASP A 44 -11.88 1.66 14.70
C ASP A 44 -11.62 0.59 15.76
N THR A 45 -11.79 0.97 17.02
CA THR A 45 -11.56 0.09 18.17
C THR A 45 -12.71 -0.89 18.43
N ILE A 46 -13.88 -0.67 17.81
CA ILE A 46 -15.05 -1.54 17.95
C ILE A 46 -14.93 -2.72 16.97
N THR A 47 -14.58 -2.44 15.71
CA THR A 47 -14.41 -3.49 14.69
C THR A 47 -12.97 -3.98 14.54
N GLY A 48 -12.00 -3.27 15.11
CA GLY A 48 -10.57 -3.49 14.88
C GLY A 48 -10.10 -3.04 13.49
N GLY A 49 -10.94 -2.32 12.75
CA GLY A 49 -10.63 -1.83 11.41
C GLY A 49 -9.59 -0.70 11.42
N LEU A 50 -8.71 -0.70 10.43
CA LEU A 50 -7.72 0.36 10.22
C LEU A 50 -7.89 0.96 8.82
N THR A 51 -7.91 2.29 8.75
CA THR A 51 -7.98 3.05 7.50
C THR A 51 -6.68 3.81 7.29
N PHE A 52 -6.16 3.74 6.06
CA PHE A 52 -4.89 4.35 5.69
C PHE A 52 -5.01 5.21 4.43
N SER A 53 -4.19 6.26 4.37
CA SER A 53 -3.89 7.00 3.14
C SER A 53 -2.46 6.74 2.68
N LEU A 54 -2.24 6.86 1.38
CA LEU A 54 -0.89 6.83 0.81
C LEU A 54 -0.11 8.07 1.26
N ALA A 55 1.11 7.85 1.75
CA ALA A 55 1.98 8.94 2.15
C ALA A 55 2.64 9.62 0.94
N ALA A 56 2.98 10.90 1.07
CA ALA A 56 3.66 11.68 0.04
C ALA A 56 5.20 11.49 0.02
N PHE A 57 5.75 10.67 0.90
CA PHE A 57 7.19 10.38 0.97
C PHE A 57 7.51 8.99 0.43
N ASP A 58 8.78 8.79 0.05
CA ASP A 58 9.23 7.59 -0.64
C ASP A 58 8.92 6.29 0.14
N PRO A 59 8.59 5.19 -0.56
CA PRO A 59 8.43 3.89 0.05
C PRO A 59 9.74 3.42 0.69
N PRO A 60 9.69 2.68 1.82
CA PRO A 60 10.89 2.21 2.48
C PRO A 60 11.68 1.28 1.56
N ASN A 61 12.99 1.45 1.51
CA ASN A 61 13.88 0.55 0.78
C ASN A 61 14.07 -0.77 1.56
N ILE A 62 13.23 -1.77 1.27
CA ILE A 62 13.23 -3.07 1.97
C ILE A 62 14.39 -3.99 1.51
N ALA A 63 15.14 -3.65 0.46
CA ALA A 63 16.29 -4.46 0.03
C ALA A 63 17.30 -4.67 1.17
N ASN A 64 17.50 -3.66 2.01
CA ASN A 64 18.41 -3.68 3.16
C ASN A 64 17.79 -4.25 4.46
N ALA A 65 16.51 -4.63 4.45
CA ALA A 65 15.81 -5.15 5.62
C ALA A 65 15.89 -6.69 5.70
N ARG A 66 15.81 -7.39 4.56
CA ARG A 66 15.94 -8.86 4.51
C ARG A 66 17.31 -9.35 5.02
N ASP A 67 18.37 -8.60 4.74
CA ASP A 67 19.74 -8.92 5.20
C ASP A 67 19.95 -8.76 6.71
N ARG A 68 19.16 -7.91 7.37
CA ARG A 68 19.29 -7.70 8.82
C ARG A 68 18.54 -8.74 9.65
N PHE A 69 17.47 -9.33 9.11
CA PHE A 69 16.74 -10.40 9.78
C PHE A 69 17.45 -11.76 9.66
N SER A 70 18.14 -12.04 8.56
CA SER A 70 18.88 -13.31 8.37
C SER A 70 20.12 -13.42 9.26
N LYS A 71 20.81 -12.30 9.55
CA LYS A 71 22.00 -12.30 10.42
C LYS A 71 21.69 -12.52 11.90
N ARG A 72 20.45 -12.32 12.35
CA ARG A 72 20.11 -12.40 13.78
C ARG A 72 19.84 -13.84 14.27
N HIS A 73 19.66 -14.79 13.35
CA HIS A 73 19.33 -16.18 13.69
C HIS A 73 20.54 -17.12 13.75
N ARG A 74 21.76 -16.61 13.55
CA ARG A 74 23.03 -17.33 13.78
C ARG A 74 23.72 -16.79 15.03
N ARG A 75 23.23 -17.16 16.20
CA ARG A 75 24.01 -17.18 17.45
C ARG A 75 23.56 -18.36 18.29
#